data_AF-A0A3B9BWZ8-F1
#
_entry.id   AF-A0A3B9BWZ8-F1
#
_cell.length_a   1.000
_cell.length_b   1.000
_cell.length_c   1.000
_cell.angle_alpha   90.00
_cell.angle_beta   90.00
_cell.angle_gamma   90.00
#
_symmetry.space_group_name_H-M   'P 1'
#
loop_
_entity.id
_entity.type
_entity.pdbx_description
1 polymer ?
#
loop_
_entity_poly.entity_id
_entity_poly.type
_entity_poly.pdbx_seq_one_letter_code
_entity_poly.pdbx_strand_id
1 'polypeptide(L)' 'MTPSELKLDLFRKLDSLDNVKVRKLYGTLLNLFSENETYEEWESLSNQDQQKILDSEKQYFQGKYKKHSEVMSKIQ' A
#
# COMPACT_ATOMS: atom_id res chain seq x y z
N MET A 1 -12.41 -24.74 14.97
CA MET A 1 -13.27 -23.90 14.13
C MET A 1 -13.17 -24.36 12.69
N THR A 2 -14.31 -24.59 12.04
CA THR A 2 -14.38 -24.84 10.60
C THR A 2 -14.24 -23.52 9.82
N PRO A 3 -13.90 -23.57 8.52
CA PRO A 3 -13.86 -22.36 7.69
C PRO A 3 -15.19 -21.59 7.69
N SER A 4 -16.32 -22.30 7.76
CA SER A 4 -17.65 -21.68 7.83
C SER A 4 -17.88 -20.97 9.16
N GLU A 5 -17.45 -21.57 10.28
CA GLU A 5 -17.53 -20.95 11.61
C GLU A 5 -16.66 -19.68 11.69
N LEU A 6 -15.47 -19.70 11.09
CA LEU A 6 -14.57 -18.55 10.99
C LEU A 6 -15.16 -17.40 10.18
N LYS A 7 -15.73 -17.68 9.01
CA LYS A 7 -16.39 -16.67 8.16
C LYS A 7 -17.57 -16.01 8.88
N LEU A 8 -18.36 -16.82 9.60
CA LEU A 8 -19.53 -16.34 10.32
C LEU A 8 -19.18 -15.50 11.55
N ASP A 9 -18.11 -15.88 12.27
CA ASP A 9 -17.56 -15.08 13.37
C ASP A 9 -17.01 -13.73 12.87
N LEU A 10 -16.28 -13.73 11.74
CA LEU A 10 -15.77 -12.51 11.12
C LEU A 10 -16.91 -11.55 10.72
N PHE A 11 -17.98 -12.08 10.12
CA PHE A 11 -19.16 -11.29 9.75
C PHE A 11 -19.79 -10.60 10.98
N ARG A 12 -19.97 -11.33 12.08
CA ARG A 12 -20.53 -10.76 13.32
C ARG A 12 -19.64 -9.68 13.92
N LYS A 13 -18.32 -9.87 13.88
CA LYS A 13 -17.37 -8.85 14.34
C LYS A 13 -17.44 -7.60 13.47
N LEU A 14 -17.50 -7.75 12.15
CA LEU A 14 -17.65 -6.64 11.21
C LEU A 14 -18.92 -5.81 11.48
N ASP A 15 -20.05 -6.48 11.69
CA ASP A 15 -21.35 -5.84 11.95
C ASP A 15 -21.33 -4.96 13.22
N SER A 16 -20.50 -5.32 14.21
CA SER A 16 -20.36 -4.57 15.46
C SER A 16 -19.42 -3.35 15.38
N LEU A 17 -18.69 -3.16 14.27
CA LEU A 17 -17.70 -2.09 14.16
C LEU A 17 -18.33 -0.75 13.81
N ASP A 18 -17.73 0.32 14.36
CA ASP A 18 -18.03 1.69 13.92
C ASP A 18 -17.49 1.97 12.51
N ASN A 19 -18.04 3.01 11.87
CA ASN A 19 -17.71 3.39 10.49
C ASN A 19 -16.20 3.61 10.24
N VAL A 20 -15.46 4.11 11.23
CA VAL A 20 -14.02 4.39 11.09
C VAL A 20 -13.25 3.07 11.05
N LYS A 21 -13.58 2.14 11.95
CA LYS A 21 -12.95 0.81 12.00
C LYS A 21 -13.32 -0.05 10.81
N VAL A 22 -14.57 0.00 10.32
CA VAL A 22 -15.00 -0.70 9.10
C VAL A 22 -14.17 -0.24 7.89
N ARG A 23 -13.99 1.08 7.70
CA ARG A 23 -13.17 1.60 6.58
C ARG A 23 -11.72 1.16 6.65
N LYS A 24 -11.13 1.18 7.85
CA LYS A 24 -9.76 0.71 8.05
C LYS A 24 -9.62 -0.79 7.71
N LEU A 25 -10.55 -1.60 8.21
CA LEU A 25 -10.52 -3.04 7.97
C LEU A 25 -10.82 -3.40 6.50
N TYR A 26 -11.68 -2.64 5.84
CA TYR A 26 -11.92 -2.77 4.40
C TYR A 26 -10.64 -2.59 3.58
N GLY A 27 -9.84 -1.55 3.87
CA GLY A 27 -8.55 -1.37 3.19
C GLY A 27 -7.57 -2.54 3.40
N THR A 28 -7.51 -3.08 4.62
CA THR A 28 -6.68 -4.26 4.92
C THR A 28 -7.15 -5.51 4.19
N LEU A 29 -8.46 -5.76 4.17
CA LEU A 29 -9.04 -6.92 3.47
C LEU A 29 -8.93 -6.76 1.95
N LEU A 30 -9.06 -5.54 1.43
CA LEU A 30 -8.86 -5.26 0.01
C LEU A 30 -7.45 -5.66 -0.41
N ASN A 31 -6.43 -5.25 0.36
CA ASN A 31 -5.05 -5.64 0.10
C ASN A 31 -4.88 -7.17 0.13
N LEU A 32 -5.44 -7.84 1.14
CA LEU A 32 -5.42 -9.31 1.26
C LEU A 32 -6.08 -10.00 0.04
N PHE A 33 -7.19 -9.47 -0.47
CA PHE A 33 -7.85 -10.02 -1.66
C PHE A 33 -7.12 -9.67 -2.96
N SER A 34 -6.31 -8.60 -2.94
CA SER A 34 -5.44 -8.16 -4.02
C SER A 34 -4.05 -8.82 -3.99
N GLU A 35 -3.77 -9.74 -3.07
CA GLU A 35 -2.46 -10.42 -2.94
C GLU A 35 -2.02 -11.28 -4.14
N ASN A 36 -2.79 -11.30 -5.24
CA ASN A 36 -2.31 -11.82 -6.52
C ASN A 36 -1.47 -10.80 -7.32
N GLU A 37 -1.29 -9.55 -6.85
CA GLU A 37 -0.60 -8.51 -7.65
C GLU A 37 0.56 -7.76 -6.97
N THR A 38 0.86 -7.91 -5.67
CA THR A 38 1.76 -6.95 -4.99
C THR A 38 3.04 -7.50 -4.35
N TYR A 39 3.10 -8.77 -3.95
CA TYR A 39 4.37 -9.33 -3.43
C TYR A 39 5.36 -9.70 -4.55
N GLU A 40 4.85 -10.00 -5.75
CA GLU A 40 5.68 -10.23 -6.94
C GLU A 40 6.32 -8.93 -7.47
N GLU A 41 5.72 -7.76 -7.26
CA GLU A 41 6.24 -6.52 -7.84
C GLU A 41 7.61 -6.13 -7.27
N TRP A 42 7.82 -6.17 -5.95
CA TRP A 42 9.12 -5.80 -5.39
C TRP A 42 10.20 -6.81 -5.76
N GLU A 43 9.94 -8.12 -5.61
CA GLU A 43 10.92 -9.16 -5.92
C GLU A 43 11.15 -9.36 -7.43
N SER A 44 10.22 -8.91 -8.28
CA SER A 44 10.40 -8.90 -9.75
C SER A 44 11.22 -7.73 -10.27
N LEU A 45 11.42 -6.68 -9.47
CA LEU A 45 12.32 -5.58 -9.83
C LEU A 45 13.77 -6.06 -9.84
N SER A 46 14.56 -5.51 -10.77
CA SER A 46 16.00 -5.68 -10.72
C SER A 46 16.56 -5.05 -9.43
N ASN A 47 17.67 -5.59 -8.90
CA ASN A 47 18.38 -5.00 -7.76
C ASN A 47 18.68 -3.50 -7.97
N GLN A 48 18.91 -3.11 -9.23
CA GLN A 48 19.15 -1.72 -9.59
C GLN A 48 17.90 -0.85 -9.42
N ASP A 49 16.73 -1.35 -9.80
CA ASP A 49 15.48 -0.58 -9.70
C ASP A 49 14.96 -0.53 -8.25
N GLN A 50 15.11 -1.62 -7.49
CA GLN A 50 14.92 -1.60 -6.05
C GLN A 50 15.81 -0.54 -5.39
N GLN A 51 17.09 -0.50 -5.75
CA GLN A 51 18.02 0.50 -5.21
C GLN A 51 17.64 1.93 -5.60
N LYS A 52 17.17 2.18 -6.83
CA LYS A 52 16.69 3.51 -7.25
C LYS A 52 15.50 3.97 -6.42
N ILE A 53 14.58 3.08 -6.08
CA ILE A 53 13.42 3.39 -5.22
C ILE A 53 13.91 3.78 -3.82
N LEU A 54 14.78 2.96 -3.21
CA LEU A 54 15.37 3.25 -1.90
C LEU A 54 16.16 4.57 -1.89
N ASP A 55 16.93 4.84 -2.95
CA ASP A 55 17.69 6.08 -3.09
C ASP A 55 16.76 7.30 -3.24
N SER A 56 15.63 7.14 -3.95
CA SER A 56 14.63 8.19 -4.12
C SER A 56 13.91 8.51 -2.82
N GLU A 57 13.56 7.49 -2.02
CA GLU A 57 12.99 7.65 -0.68
C GLU A 57 13.97 8.40 0.25
N LYS A 58 15.24 7.99 0.24
CA LYS A 58 16.30 8.68 0.99
C LYS A 58 16.45 10.14 0.56
N GLN A 59 16.41 10.43 -0.73
CA GLN A 59 16.46 11.81 -1.25
C GLN A 59 15.24 12.62 -0.80
N TYR A 60 14.05 12.03 -0.79
CA TYR A 60 12.83 12.67 -0.30
C TYR A 60 12.97 13.09 1.17
N PHE A 61 13.38 12.18 2.05
CA PHE A 61 13.58 12.48 3.47
C PHE A 61 14.74 13.45 3.74
N GLN A 62 15.70 13.56 2.83
CA GLN A 62 16.75 14.58 2.87
C GLN A 62 16.31 15.94 2.31
N GLY A 63 15.04 16.08 1.89
CA GLY A 63 14.51 17.31 1.30
C GLY A 63 15.07 17.61 -0.09
N LYS A 64 15.64 16.60 -0.78
CA LYS A 64 16.24 16.74 -2.12
C LYS A 64 15.23 16.56 -3.27
N TYR A 65 13.93 16.57 -2.96
CA TYR A 65 12.89 16.52 -3.98
C TYR A 65 12.78 17.88 -4.70
N LYS A 66 12.29 17.85 -5.94
CA LYS A 66 11.94 19.06 -6.69
C LYS A 66 10.44 19.14 -6.82
N LYS A 67 9.86 20.32 -6.57
CA LYS A 67 8.43 20.53 -6.80
C LYS A 67 8.16 20.48 -8.29
N HIS A 68 6.99 19.97 -8.67
CA HIS A 68 6.58 19.91 -10.07
C HIS A 68 6.69 21.28 -10.77
N SER A 69 6.26 22.35 -10.10
CA SER A 69 6.38 23.73 -10.60
C SER A 69 7.82 24.15 -10.92
N GLU A 70 8.80 23.73 -10.12
CA GLU A 70 10.23 24.05 -10.31
C GLU A 70 10.86 23.26 -11.47
N VAL A 71 10.30 22.10 -11.79
CA VAL A 71 10.72 21.30 -12.95
C VAL A 71 10.14 21.91 -14.22
N MET A 72 8.85 22.24 -14.21
CA MET A 72 8.17 22.82 -15.38
C MET A 72 8.74 24.17 -15.80
N SER A 73 9.18 24.99 -14.83
CA SER A 73 9.80 26.30 -15.13
C SER A 73 11.15 26.22 -15.85
N LYS A 74 11.77 25.03 -15.96
CA LYS A 74 13.07 24.83 -16.64
C LYS A 74 12.94 24.21 -18.03
N ILE A 75 11.72 23.83 -18.42
CA ILE A 75 11.42 23.17 -19.69
C ILE A 75 10.81 24.17 -20.70
N GLN A 76 10.49 25.39 -20.27
CA GLN A 76 10.12 26.53 -21.11
C GLN A 76 11.35 27.31 -21.57
#